data_AF-E6TYF0-F1
#
_entry.id   AF-E6TYF0-F1
#
_cell.length_a   1.000
_cell.length_b   1.000
_cell.length_c   1.000
_cell.angle_alpha   90.00
_cell.angle_beta   90.00
_cell.angle_gamma   90.00
#
_symmetry.space_group_name_H-M   'P 1'
#
loop_
_entity.id
_entity.type
_entity.pdbx_description
1 polymer ?
#
loop_
_entity_poly.entity_id
_entity_poly.type
_entity_poly.pdbx_seq_one_letter_code
_entity_poly.pdbx_strand_id
1 'polypeptide(L)'
;MDKKQIFSFAVMVMLVVAVSFFFRDTNRVEENEETEVEFNETDSVWSERGYVVETRIDNVEYMFTESTDLEKEEIVYNTEKVLQELQENFGINKDNIHVKLLYQTSENEATVDNSSNRVIIMQDEDASIGAVVSRFSDQKLPAWLSTGLELYWTSNENEYMDISEVNEWVIRAHELDGRDYGDAWFVPGFIDAEYTEAAHDIAHLFVKYLDEEGYLHDVVSFFVHGHGSNETLKQHWRSFTGITDAQLDVSYKYVYNYQHFLFELTRGKVNASFRGDNWEEETIIDHLTYMNETIEYVEDWFNYELEEELVVHMYREHASQYDHIPTTSQIITVYNVHDESSLWLVSYHVANIIKERSGLTSDFYPFTEGVVEAIHDEVISDLQFEGDNRVTHSMEEVYHNQDNETNRKILENYHVINGEPFEPGEGVDYRSFMFANSFLAFEYDDRFSSHQYSPDMDNYIEDLDGYIKSSSFILYLIEQQGKDDFLKVFESIEAFEEIYGATLEEMVAEWKTFIQVE
;
A
#
# COMPACT_ATOMS: atom_id res chain seq x y z
N MET A 1 -69.67 -9.60 14.89
CA MET A 1 -69.04 -10.01 16.17
C MET A 1 -69.54 -9.11 17.27
N ASP A 2 -70.03 -9.69 18.36
CA ASP A 2 -70.40 -8.94 19.57
C ASP A 2 -69.14 -8.28 20.17
N LYS A 3 -69.25 -7.12 20.81
CA LYS A 3 -68.11 -6.39 21.41
C LYS A 3 -67.31 -7.26 22.39
N LYS A 4 -67.99 -8.19 23.07
CA LYS A 4 -67.35 -9.20 23.92
C LYS A 4 -66.47 -10.16 23.13
N GLN A 5 -66.88 -10.57 21.94
CA GLN A 5 -66.10 -11.48 21.08
C GLN A 5 -64.85 -10.78 20.52
N ILE A 6 -64.95 -9.49 20.18
CA ILE A 6 -63.80 -8.69 19.73
C ILE A 6 -62.78 -8.53 20.86
N PHE A 7 -63.25 -8.22 22.07
CA PHE A 7 -62.38 -8.07 23.23
C PHE A 7 -61.69 -9.39 23.61
N SER A 8 -62.43 -10.50 23.64
CA SER A 8 -61.84 -11.83 23.90
C SER A 8 -60.83 -12.25 22.84
N PHE A 9 -61.07 -11.91 21.57
CA PHE A 9 -60.12 -12.18 20.50
C PHE A 9 -58.84 -11.33 20.64
N ALA A 10 -58.96 -10.04 20.94
CA ALA A 10 -57.81 -9.15 21.14
C ALA A 10 -56.94 -9.58 22.34
N VAL A 11 -57.56 -9.98 23.45
CA VAL A 11 -56.84 -10.51 24.63
C VAL A 11 -56.14 -11.83 24.30
N MET A 12 -56.78 -12.71 23.53
CA MET A 12 -56.18 -13.98 23.12
C MET A 12 -54.99 -13.77 22.17
N VAL A 13 -55.07 -12.83 21.22
CA VAL A 13 -53.95 -12.47 20.35
C VAL A 13 -52.79 -11.86 21.15
N MET A 14 -53.05 -10.96 22.10
CA MET A 14 -51.99 -10.42 22.97
C MET A 14 -51.35 -11.51 23.85
N LEU A 15 -52.14 -12.47 24.35
CA LEU A 15 -51.61 -13.60 25.11
C LEU A 15 -50.75 -14.51 24.23
N VAL A 16 -51.16 -14.79 23.00
CA VAL A 16 -50.35 -15.57 22.06
C VAL A 16 -49.05 -14.84 21.73
N VAL A 17 -49.09 -13.53 21.45
CA VAL A 17 -47.88 -12.73 21.19
C VAL A 17 -46.96 -12.67 22.41
N ALA A 18 -47.50 -12.45 23.62
CA ALA A 18 -46.72 -12.43 24.85
C ALA A 18 -46.10 -13.79 25.16
N VAL A 19 -46.83 -14.88 24.94
CA VAL A 19 -46.33 -16.25 25.12
C VAL A 19 -45.29 -16.58 24.04
N SER A 20 -45.46 -16.13 22.80
CA SER A 20 -44.44 -16.28 21.74
C SER A 20 -43.16 -15.49 22.02
N PHE A 21 -43.26 -14.28 22.59
CA PHE A 21 -42.09 -13.53 23.07
C PHE A 21 -41.42 -14.24 24.25
N PHE A 22 -42.20 -14.73 25.22
CA PHE A 22 -41.67 -15.47 26.36
C PHE A 22 -40.97 -16.76 25.93
N PHE A 23 -41.52 -17.53 24.98
CA PHE A 23 -40.87 -18.73 24.45
C PHE A 23 -39.67 -18.41 23.55
N ARG A 24 -39.64 -17.25 22.89
CA ARG A 24 -38.46 -16.80 22.12
C ARG A 24 -37.32 -16.37 23.04
N ASP A 25 -37.62 -15.72 24.16
CA ASP A 25 -36.62 -15.39 25.18
C ASP A 25 -36.18 -16.60 25.99
N THR A 26 -37.08 -17.52 26.38
CA THR A 26 -36.67 -18.73 27.12
C THR A 26 -35.89 -19.71 26.25
N ASN A 27 -36.17 -19.80 24.94
CA ASN A 27 -35.34 -20.60 24.02
C ASN A 27 -34.00 -19.92 23.67
N ARG A 28 -33.81 -18.64 24.03
CA ARG A 28 -32.51 -17.96 23.93
C ARG A 28 -31.69 -18.10 25.22
N VAL A 29 -32.32 -18.58 26.29
CA VAL A 29 -31.74 -18.78 27.64
C VAL A 29 -31.56 -20.27 27.97
N GLU A 30 -32.07 -21.19 27.15
CA GLU A 30 -31.71 -22.61 27.22
C GLU A 30 -30.34 -22.83 26.57
N GLU A 31 -29.32 -22.79 27.43
CA GLU A 31 -28.08 -23.57 27.35
C GLU A 31 -27.25 -23.38 26.06
N ASN A 32 -26.46 -22.29 26.05
CA ASN A 32 -25.03 -22.49 25.77
C ASN A 32 -24.53 -23.48 26.82
N GLU A 33 -24.63 -24.78 26.56
CA GLU A 33 -23.69 -25.72 27.16
C GLU A 33 -22.32 -25.15 26.79
N GLU A 34 -21.62 -24.55 27.76
CA GLU A 34 -20.20 -24.25 27.63
C GLU A 34 -19.53 -25.57 27.28
N THR A 35 -19.30 -25.78 25.98
CA THR A 35 -18.48 -26.89 25.51
C THR A 35 -17.13 -26.65 26.14
N GLU A 36 -16.82 -27.39 27.21
CA GLU A 36 -15.58 -27.27 27.96
C GLU A 36 -14.43 -27.40 26.96
N VAL A 37 -13.69 -26.29 26.74
CA VAL A 37 -12.64 -26.23 25.74
C VAL A 37 -11.46 -27.02 26.26
N GLU A 38 -11.11 -28.11 25.58
CA GLU A 38 -9.98 -28.95 25.99
C GLU A 38 -8.66 -28.34 25.49
N PHE A 39 -7.76 -28.05 26.43
CA PHE A 39 -6.41 -27.56 26.15
C PHE A 39 -5.39 -28.69 26.24
N ASN A 40 -4.52 -28.77 25.24
CA ASN A 40 -3.48 -29.78 25.13
C ASN A 40 -2.09 -29.13 25.18
N GLU A 41 -1.08 -29.91 25.61
CA GLU A 41 0.32 -29.52 25.38
C GLU A 41 0.60 -29.52 23.88
N THR A 42 1.25 -28.46 23.40
CA THR A 42 1.69 -28.36 22.00
C THR A 42 2.69 -29.45 21.62
N ASP A 43 2.80 -29.76 20.33
CA ASP A 43 3.86 -30.65 19.84
C ASP A 43 5.28 -30.12 20.10
N SER A 44 6.28 -30.97 19.88
CA SER A 44 7.69 -30.62 20.13
C SER A 44 8.18 -29.44 19.29
N VAL A 45 7.62 -29.21 18.10
CA VAL A 45 8.05 -28.13 17.21
C VAL A 45 7.56 -26.78 17.73
N TRP A 46 6.31 -26.72 18.19
CA TRP A 46 5.73 -25.51 18.75
C TRP A 46 6.24 -25.22 20.16
N SER A 47 6.48 -26.27 20.95
CA SER A 47 7.15 -26.16 22.25
C SER A 47 8.57 -25.60 22.15
N GLU A 48 9.35 -26.02 21.14
CA GLU A 48 10.67 -25.45 20.86
C GLU A 48 10.61 -23.96 20.46
N ARG A 49 9.47 -23.49 19.95
CA ARG A 49 9.23 -22.10 19.57
C ARG A 49 8.70 -21.24 20.72
N GLY A 50 8.37 -21.83 21.86
CA GLY A 50 7.88 -21.13 23.05
C GLY A 50 6.36 -21.18 23.26
N TYR A 51 5.60 -21.82 22.37
CA TYR A 51 4.16 -22.09 22.61
C TYR A 51 4.04 -23.37 23.41
N VAL A 52 3.26 -23.37 24.48
CA VAL A 52 3.19 -24.51 25.41
C VAL A 52 1.80 -25.13 25.50
N VAL A 53 0.76 -24.40 25.11
CA VAL A 53 -0.63 -24.86 25.11
C VAL A 53 -1.29 -24.61 23.76
N GLU A 54 -2.08 -25.58 23.29
CA GLU A 54 -2.94 -25.44 22.12
C GLU A 54 -4.37 -25.93 22.38
N THR A 55 -5.31 -25.35 21.66
CA THR A 55 -6.66 -25.91 21.48
C THR A 55 -7.14 -25.67 20.05
N ARG A 56 -8.18 -26.39 19.65
CA ARG A 56 -8.73 -26.30 18.30
C ARG A 56 -10.24 -26.29 18.33
N ILE A 57 -10.83 -25.30 17.67
CA ILE A 57 -12.27 -25.20 17.44
C ILE A 57 -12.45 -25.06 15.93
N ASP A 58 -13.14 -26.03 15.32
CA ASP A 58 -13.35 -26.13 13.87
C ASP A 58 -12.03 -26.04 13.06
N ASN A 59 -11.85 -24.94 12.32
CA ASN A 59 -10.70 -24.65 11.47
C ASN A 59 -9.71 -23.66 12.10
N VAL A 60 -9.94 -23.26 13.35
CA VAL A 60 -9.08 -22.32 14.08
C VAL A 60 -8.28 -23.07 15.14
N GLU A 61 -6.96 -22.95 15.06
CA GLU A 61 -6.03 -23.47 16.06
C GLU A 61 -5.51 -22.31 16.92
N TYR A 62 -5.70 -22.41 18.23
CA TYR A 62 -5.29 -21.42 19.21
C TYR A 62 -4.01 -21.92 19.90
N MET A 63 -2.96 -21.10 19.96
CA MET A 63 -1.70 -21.44 20.61
C MET A 63 -1.28 -20.32 21.56
N PHE A 64 -0.73 -20.68 22.72
CA PHE A 64 -0.38 -19.73 23.78
C PHE A 64 1.07 -19.93 24.27
N THR A 65 1.83 -18.85 24.44
CA THR A 65 3.19 -18.91 25.04
C THR A 65 3.13 -19.03 26.55
N GLU A 66 2.27 -18.25 27.21
CA GLU A 66 1.99 -18.32 28.64
C GLU A 66 0.56 -17.81 28.92
N SER A 67 -0.15 -18.49 29.82
CA SER A 67 -1.35 -17.95 30.50
C SER A 67 -1.90 -18.95 31.53
N THR A 68 -2.64 -18.43 32.51
CA THR A 68 -3.46 -19.26 33.39
C THR A 68 -4.64 -19.85 32.62
N ASP A 69 -5.19 -20.98 33.05
CA ASP A 69 -6.26 -21.66 32.30
C ASP A 69 -7.51 -20.77 32.09
N LEU A 70 -7.83 -19.91 33.06
CA LEU A 70 -8.95 -18.97 32.99
C LEU A 70 -8.80 -17.90 31.90
N GLU A 71 -7.59 -17.35 31.72
CA GLU A 71 -7.34 -16.33 30.69
C GLU A 71 -7.44 -16.91 29.28
N LYS A 72 -6.99 -18.17 29.07
CA LYS A 72 -7.10 -18.85 27.77
C LYS A 72 -8.54 -19.10 27.39
N GLU A 73 -9.34 -19.58 28.33
CA GLU A 73 -10.76 -19.84 28.12
C GLU A 73 -11.50 -18.57 27.71
N GLU A 74 -11.24 -17.46 28.39
CA GLU A 74 -11.83 -16.16 28.05
C GLU A 74 -11.40 -15.66 26.66
N ILE A 75 -10.12 -15.76 26.32
CA ILE A 75 -9.61 -15.36 25.00
C ILE A 75 -10.27 -16.20 23.89
N VAL A 76 -10.31 -17.51 24.05
CA VAL A 76 -10.93 -18.42 23.06
C VAL A 76 -12.43 -18.12 22.94
N TYR A 77 -13.13 -17.96 24.06
CA TYR A 77 -14.55 -17.65 24.08
C TYR A 77 -14.87 -16.32 23.36
N ASN A 78 -14.12 -15.26 23.68
CA ASN A 78 -14.30 -13.94 23.07
C ASN A 78 -14.00 -13.98 21.57
N THR A 79 -12.96 -14.70 21.17
CA THR A 79 -12.60 -14.87 19.75
C THR A 79 -13.68 -15.63 19.00
N GLU A 80 -14.15 -16.76 19.52
CA GLU A 80 -15.23 -17.53 18.88
C GLU A 80 -16.54 -16.74 18.79
N LYS A 81 -16.86 -15.91 19.81
CA LYS A 81 -17.99 -14.98 19.75
C LYS A 81 -17.87 -14.02 18.58
N VAL A 82 -16.70 -13.38 18.41
CA VAL A 82 -16.44 -12.48 17.26
C VAL A 82 -16.59 -13.21 15.94
N LEU A 83 -16.03 -14.42 15.81
CA LEU A 83 -16.13 -15.21 14.58
C LEU A 83 -17.58 -15.60 14.26
N GLN A 84 -18.36 -15.95 15.27
CA GLN A 84 -19.78 -16.24 15.12
C GLN A 84 -20.55 -15.01 14.63
N GLU A 85 -20.31 -13.84 15.24
CA GLU A 85 -20.98 -12.59 14.85
C GLU A 85 -20.59 -12.14 13.43
N LEU A 86 -19.32 -12.32 13.01
CA LEU A 86 -18.89 -12.07 11.63
C LEU A 86 -19.63 -12.96 10.62
N GLN A 87 -19.81 -14.24 10.96
CA GLN A 87 -20.51 -15.18 10.11
C GLN A 87 -22.02 -14.89 10.05
N GLU A 88 -22.66 -14.69 11.20
CA GLU A 88 -24.11 -14.50 11.30
C GLU A 88 -24.56 -13.16 10.71
N ASN A 89 -23.82 -12.08 10.96
CA ASN A 89 -24.22 -10.74 10.51
C ASN A 89 -23.71 -10.38 9.11
N PHE A 90 -22.54 -10.87 8.71
CA PHE A 90 -21.89 -10.42 7.46
C PHE A 90 -21.56 -11.54 6.47
N GLY A 91 -21.81 -12.80 6.81
CA GLY A 91 -21.52 -13.94 5.92
C GLY A 91 -20.03 -14.20 5.71
N ILE A 92 -19.17 -13.64 6.56
CA ILE A 92 -17.72 -13.84 6.53
C ILE A 92 -17.43 -15.20 7.17
N ASN A 93 -17.21 -16.23 6.34
CA ASN A 93 -17.19 -17.62 6.80
C ASN A 93 -15.78 -18.13 7.15
N LYS A 94 -15.59 -18.56 8.41
CA LYS A 94 -14.38 -19.23 8.92
C LYS A 94 -14.13 -20.64 8.34
N ASP A 95 -15.14 -21.28 7.73
CA ASP A 95 -15.07 -22.68 7.29
C ASP A 95 -14.12 -22.92 6.11
N ASN A 96 -13.73 -21.87 5.39
CA ASN A 96 -12.94 -22.00 4.17
C ASN A 96 -11.43 -21.84 4.39
N ILE A 97 -10.99 -21.42 5.58
CA ILE A 97 -9.60 -21.07 5.84
C ILE A 97 -9.17 -21.71 7.16
N HIS A 98 -8.11 -22.53 7.09
CA HIS A 98 -7.47 -23.03 8.30
C HIS A 98 -6.48 -21.98 8.81
N VAL A 99 -6.70 -21.45 10.02
CA VAL A 99 -5.91 -20.36 10.61
C VAL A 99 -5.36 -20.79 11.97
N LYS A 100 -4.11 -20.41 12.25
CA LYS A 100 -3.49 -20.52 13.58
C LYS A 100 -3.42 -19.12 14.21
N LEU A 101 -4.05 -18.94 15.36
CA LEU A 101 -3.98 -17.74 16.19
C LEU A 101 -2.95 -17.99 17.29
N LEU A 102 -1.86 -17.23 17.24
CA LEU A 102 -0.68 -17.41 18.06
C LEU A 102 -0.60 -16.27 19.08
N TYR A 103 -1.08 -16.53 20.30
CA TYR A 103 -1.11 -15.58 21.39
C TYR A 103 0.22 -15.62 22.16
N GLN A 104 0.82 -14.44 22.34
CA GLN A 104 2.06 -14.29 23.09
C GLN A 104 2.03 -13.01 23.94
N THR A 105 3.04 -12.80 24.78
CA THR A 105 3.21 -11.57 25.56
C THR A 105 4.56 -10.93 25.22
N SER A 106 4.71 -9.62 25.46
CA SER A 106 5.98 -8.90 25.27
C SER A 106 7.14 -9.51 26.07
N GLU A 107 6.86 -10.13 27.22
CA GLU A 107 7.86 -10.83 28.04
C GLU A 107 8.26 -12.20 27.46
N ASN A 108 7.43 -12.80 26.60
CA ASN A 108 7.62 -14.14 26.04
C ASN A 108 7.30 -14.17 24.53
N GLU A 109 8.02 -13.35 23.78
CA GLU A 109 7.96 -13.35 22.32
C GLU A 109 8.55 -14.64 21.74
N ALA A 110 7.74 -15.35 20.98
CA ALA A 110 8.13 -16.57 20.28
C ALA A 110 8.57 -16.25 18.85
N THR A 111 9.71 -16.79 18.42
CA THR A 111 10.13 -16.66 17.01
C THR A 111 9.39 -17.69 16.17
N VAL A 112 8.53 -17.23 15.25
CA VAL A 112 7.75 -18.10 14.37
C VAL A 112 8.10 -17.84 12.92
N ASP A 113 8.29 -18.91 12.14
CA ASP A 113 8.47 -18.78 10.69
C ASP A 113 7.20 -18.23 10.04
N ASN A 114 7.41 -17.48 8.96
CA ASN A 114 6.33 -16.83 8.25
C ASN A 114 5.44 -17.83 7.51
N SER A 115 4.12 -17.66 7.65
CA SER A 115 3.13 -18.42 6.89
C SER A 115 1.83 -17.64 6.79
N SER A 116 1.20 -17.64 5.61
CA SER A 116 -0.05 -16.92 5.33
C SER A 116 -1.24 -17.41 6.17
N ASN A 117 -1.11 -18.54 6.87
CA ASN A 117 -2.17 -19.10 7.72
C ASN A 117 -1.95 -18.86 9.21
N ARG A 118 -1.06 -17.95 9.60
CA ARG A 118 -0.75 -17.62 11.01
C ARG A 118 -1.09 -16.16 11.28
N VAL A 119 -1.65 -15.88 12.46
CA VAL A 119 -1.82 -14.53 13.00
C VAL A 119 -1.19 -14.53 14.38
N ILE A 120 -0.36 -13.54 14.66
CA ILE A 120 0.23 -13.34 15.98
C ILE A 120 -0.50 -12.21 16.68
N ILE A 121 -0.83 -12.45 17.94
CA ILE A 121 -1.61 -11.55 18.77
C ILE A 121 -0.81 -11.34 20.06
N MET A 122 -0.38 -10.11 20.31
CA MET A 122 0.22 -9.71 21.57
C MET A 122 -0.90 -9.50 22.58
N GLN A 123 -0.92 -10.29 23.65
CA GLN A 123 -1.98 -10.25 24.66
C GLN A 123 -1.91 -8.98 25.52
N ASP A 124 -0.72 -8.38 25.63
CA ASP A 124 -0.43 -7.22 26.47
C ASP A 124 -0.16 -5.95 25.67
N GLU A 125 -0.37 -5.97 24.34
CA GLU A 125 -0.30 -4.78 23.50
C GLU A 125 -1.66 -4.50 22.85
N ASP A 126 -2.22 -3.34 23.18
CA ASP A 126 -3.48 -2.83 22.62
C ASP A 126 -3.49 -2.88 21.09
N ALA A 127 -2.35 -2.63 20.46
CA ALA A 127 -2.26 -2.61 19.01
C ALA A 127 -2.71 -3.91 18.33
N SER A 128 -2.76 -5.07 19.02
CA SER A 128 -3.21 -6.33 18.40
C SER A 128 -4.74 -6.45 18.27
N ILE A 129 -5.51 -5.54 18.87
CA ILE A 129 -6.98 -5.55 18.86
C ILE A 129 -7.50 -5.28 17.44
N GLY A 130 -8.33 -6.18 16.92
CA GLY A 130 -8.86 -6.13 15.55
C GLY A 130 -8.14 -7.06 14.57
N ALA A 131 -7.03 -7.70 14.97
CA ALA A 131 -6.28 -8.62 14.13
C ALA A 131 -7.12 -9.85 13.69
N VAL A 132 -8.01 -10.33 14.56
CA VAL A 132 -8.91 -11.45 14.24
C VAL A 132 -9.91 -11.02 13.17
N VAL A 133 -10.61 -9.91 13.39
CA VAL A 133 -11.61 -9.40 12.43
C VAL A 133 -10.97 -9.11 11.08
N SER A 134 -9.82 -8.43 11.09
CA SER A 134 -9.06 -8.14 9.87
C SER A 134 -8.72 -9.45 9.13
N ARG A 135 -8.13 -10.44 9.80
CA ARG A 135 -7.75 -11.70 9.15
C ARG A 135 -8.94 -12.43 8.52
N PHE A 136 -10.03 -12.61 9.27
CA PHE A 136 -11.17 -13.39 8.80
C PHE A 136 -11.99 -12.66 7.73
N SER A 137 -11.91 -11.33 7.67
CA SER A 137 -12.48 -10.56 6.56
C SER A 137 -11.67 -10.66 5.25
N ASP A 138 -10.66 -11.53 5.17
CA ASP A 138 -9.66 -11.55 4.10
C ASP A 138 -8.93 -10.20 4.00
N GLN A 139 -8.68 -9.62 5.18
CA GLN A 139 -8.08 -8.30 5.34
C GLN A 139 -8.84 -7.21 4.61
N LYS A 140 -10.14 -7.34 4.33
CA LYS A 140 -10.90 -6.34 3.55
C LYS A 140 -11.41 -5.16 4.39
N LEU A 141 -11.58 -5.36 5.68
CA LEU A 141 -12.04 -4.31 6.58
C LEU A 141 -10.88 -3.41 7.03
N PRO A 142 -11.10 -2.08 7.12
CA PRO A 142 -10.12 -1.15 7.69
C PRO A 142 -9.87 -1.48 9.18
N ALA A 143 -8.71 -1.10 9.72
CA ALA A 143 -8.32 -1.33 11.11
C ALA A 143 -9.32 -0.73 12.11
N TRP A 144 -9.75 0.52 11.94
CA TRP A 144 -10.71 1.15 12.87
C TRP A 144 -12.00 0.33 12.98
N LEU A 145 -12.47 -0.23 11.86
CA LEU A 145 -13.69 -1.04 11.82
C LEU A 145 -13.43 -2.44 12.39
N SER A 146 -12.24 -3.00 12.13
CA SER A 146 -11.83 -4.28 12.67
C SER A 146 -11.72 -4.24 14.19
N THR A 147 -10.99 -3.26 14.73
CA THR A 147 -10.86 -3.00 16.16
C THR A 147 -12.23 -2.68 16.78
N GLY A 148 -13.02 -1.80 16.15
CA GLY A 148 -14.33 -1.40 16.66
C GLY A 148 -15.32 -2.57 16.73
N LEU A 149 -15.35 -3.46 15.73
CA LEU A 149 -16.19 -4.67 15.73
C LEU A 149 -15.74 -5.67 16.81
N GLU A 150 -14.43 -5.89 16.94
CA GLU A 150 -13.88 -6.79 17.94
C GLU A 150 -14.23 -6.31 19.36
N LEU A 151 -14.05 -5.02 19.65
CA LEU A 151 -14.44 -4.41 20.91
C LEU A 151 -15.96 -4.42 21.13
N TYR A 152 -16.75 -4.11 20.10
CA TYR A 152 -18.22 -4.08 20.20
C TYR A 152 -18.80 -5.42 20.66
N TRP A 153 -18.20 -6.53 20.23
CA TRP A 153 -18.67 -7.86 20.61
C TRP A 153 -18.00 -8.45 21.83
N THR A 154 -16.76 -8.07 22.16
CA THR A 154 -16.03 -8.67 23.30
C THR A 154 -16.14 -7.88 24.59
N SER A 155 -16.39 -6.58 24.51
CA SER A 155 -16.45 -5.74 25.70
C SER A 155 -17.69 -6.00 26.56
N ASN A 156 -17.44 -6.15 27.87
CA ASN A 156 -18.46 -6.39 28.88
C ASN A 156 -18.62 -5.19 29.84
N GLU A 157 -18.47 -3.92 29.46
CA GLU A 157 -18.82 -2.85 30.42
C GLU A 157 -19.07 -1.43 29.85
N ASN A 158 -19.72 -0.60 30.67
CA ASN A 158 -20.35 0.69 30.37
C ASN A 158 -19.44 1.91 30.59
N GLU A 159 -18.12 1.75 30.58
CA GLU A 159 -17.16 2.85 30.81
C GLU A 159 -16.48 3.26 29.50
N TYR A 160 -17.26 3.85 28.59
CA TYR A 160 -16.72 4.47 27.38
C TYR A 160 -16.70 5.99 27.50
N MET A 161 -15.76 6.58 26.78
CA MET A 161 -15.68 8.00 26.49
C MET A 161 -17.06 8.59 26.13
N ASP A 162 -17.44 9.72 26.74
CA ASP A 162 -18.67 10.44 26.33
C ASP A 162 -18.45 11.10 24.95
N ILE A 163 -19.50 11.32 24.19
CA ILE A 163 -19.45 11.96 22.87
C ILE A 163 -18.80 13.35 22.93
N SER A 164 -18.90 14.06 24.08
CA SER A 164 -18.20 15.33 24.27
C SER A 164 -16.68 15.17 24.32
N GLU A 165 -16.20 14.07 24.90
CA GLU A 165 -14.78 13.76 24.99
C GLU A 165 -14.26 13.28 23.63
N VAL A 166 -15.06 12.52 22.86
CA VAL A 166 -14.76 12.19 21.45
C VAL A 166 -14.52 13.46 20.64
N ASN A 167 -15.38 14.47 20.81
CA ASN A 167 -15.27 15.73 20.08
C ASN A 167 -14.00 16.51 20.45
N GLU A 168 -13.67 16.58 21.74
CA GLU A 168 -12.42 17.20 22.20
C GLU A 168 -11.21 16.48 21.60
N TRP A 169 -11.29 15.16 21.51
CA TRP A 169 -10.24 14.34 20.92
C TRP A 169 -10.07 14.59 19.42
N VAL A 170 -11.16 14.59 18.65
CA VAL A 170 -11.14 14.87 17.20
C VAL A 170 -10.60 16.28 16.93
N ILE A 171 -10.97 17.28 17.74
CA ILE A 171 -10.43 18.64 17.63
C ILE A 171 -8.93 18.66 17.92
N ARG A 172 -8.49 17.95 18.96
CA ARG A 172 -7.07 17.87 19.33
C ARG A 172 -6.24 17.20 18.25
N ALA A 173 -6.76 16.15 17.63
CA ALA A 173 -6.09 15.48 16.52
C ALA A 173 -5.91 16.42 15.31
N HIS A 174 -6.93 17.21 14.96
CA HIS A 174 -6.78 18.25 13.93
C HIS A 174 -5.69 19.28 14.27
N GLU A 175 -5.57 19.68 15.55
CA GLU A 175 -4.56 20.63 16.00
C GLU A 175 -3.12 20.09 15.89
N LEU A 176 -2.96 18.76 15.81
CA LEU A 176 -1.68 18.07 15.67
C LEU A 176 -1.32 17.76 14.21
N ASP A 177 -2.02 18.35 13.23
CA ASP A 177 -1.87 18.07 11.79
C ASP A 177 -2.18 16.61 11.39
N GLY A 178 -2.68 15.81 12.35
CA GLY A 178 -3.21 14.48 12.08
C GLY A 178 -4.54 14.64 11.34
N ARG A 179 -4.61 14.12 10.12
CA ARG A 179 -5.88 14.03 9.39
C ARG A 179 -6.92 13.38 10.28
N ASP A 180 -8.08 14.00 10.34
CA ASP A 180 -9.11 13.66 11.32
C ASP A 180 -9.48 12.18 11.18
N TYR A 181 -9.30 11.46 12.30
CA TYR A 181 -9.67 10.06 12.53
C TYR A 181 -9.58 9.15 11.29
N GLY A 182 -8.57 8.29 11.28
CA GLY A 182 -8.35 7.36 10.21
C GLY A 182 -7.69 6.10 10.68
N ASP A 183 -7.51 5.21 9.73
CA ASP A 183 -7.00 3.87 9.93
C ASP A 183 -5.54 3.90 10.50
N ALA A 184 -4.85 5.03 10.31
CA ALA A 184 -3.49 5.32 10.79
C ALA A 184 -3.33 5.40 12.31
N TRP A 185 -4.40 5.69 13.04
CA TRP A 185 -4.36 5.78 14.51
C TRP A 185 -4.22 4.41 15.17
N PHE A 186 -4.47 3.33 14.43
CA PHE A 186 -4.43 1.96 14.92
C PHE A 186 -3.09 1.29 14.60
N VAL A 187 -2.11 2.06 14.14
CA VAL A 187 -0.78 1.59 13.72
C VAL A 187 0.21 1.73 14.86
N PRO A 188 0.90 0.65 15.25
CA PRO A 188 2.02 0.74 16.17
C PRO A 188 3.04 1.80 15.72
N GLY A 189 3.31 2.79 16.59
CA GLY A 189 4.34 3.81 16.38
C GLY A 189 3.94 5.01 15.51
N PHE A 190 2.69 5.07 15.02
CA PHE A 190 2.19 6.24 14.26
C PHE A 190 1.61 7.33 15.17
N ILE A 191 0.94 6.91 16.24
CA ILE A 191 0.54 7.79 17.36
C ILE A 191 1.26 7.33 18.63
N ASP A 192 1.51 8.27 19.55
CA ASP A 192 2.04 7.88 20.87
C ASP A 192 1.08 6.88 21.52
N ALA A 193 1.63 5.87 22.20
CA ALA A 193 0.84 4.82 22.85
C ALA A 193 -0.21 5.37 23.84
N GLU A 194 -0.01 6.58 24.37
CA GLU A 194 -0.99 7.28 25.22
C GLU A 194 -2.30 7.63 24.50
N TYR A 195 -2.32 7.59 23.17
CA TYR A 195 -3.47 7.93 22.33
C TYR A 195 -4.21 6.70 21.78
N THR A 196 -3.61 5.50 21.86
CA THR A 196 -4.18 4.25 21.33
C THR A 196 -5.50 3.86 22.02
N GLU A 197 -5.56 3.98 23.35
CA GLU A 197 -6.77 3.67 24.13
C GLU A 197 -7.97 4.52 23.68
N ALA A 198 -7.75 5.82 23.46
CA ALA A 198 -8.80 6.70 22.97
C ALA A 198 -9.22 6.40 21.52
N ALA A 199 -8.28 6.00 20.65
CA ALA A 199 -8.62 5.57 19.30
C ALA A 199 -9.53 4.33 19.32
N HIS A 200 -9.27 3.38 20.21
CA HIS A 200 -10.07 2.18 20.43
C HIS A 200 -11.49 2.51 20.93
N ASP A 201 -11.60 3.40 21.91
CA ASP A 201 -12.90 3.87 22.42
C ASP A 201 -13.72 4.52 21.30
N ILE A 202 -13.11 5.39 20.51
CA ILE A 202 -13.76 6.07 19.39
C ILE A 202 -14.23 5.03 18.34
N ALA A 203 -13.39 4.05 17.99
CA ALA A 203 -13.76 2.97 17.06
C ALA A 203 -14.97 2.16 17.54
N HIS A 204 -14.95 1.75 18.81
CA HIS A 204 -16.08 1.03 19.39
C HIS A 204 -17.36 1.88 19.38
N LEU A 205 -17.29 3.12 19.86
CA LEU A 205 -18.45 4.01 19.91
C LEU A 205 -19.03 4.29 18.52
N PHE A 206 -18.17 4.43 17.51
CA PHE A 206 -18.62 4.66 16.15
C PHE A 206 -19.28 3.42 15.53
N VAL A 207 -18.74 2.22 15.75
CA VAL A 207 -19.38 0.96 15.34
C VAL A 207 -20.74 0.79 16.01
N LYS A 208 -20.83 1.07 17.31
CA LYS A 208 -22.10 1.03 18.05
C LYS A 208 -23.11 2.03 17.49
N TYR A 209 -22.70 3.26 17.20
CA TYR A 209 -23.54 4.26 16.56
C TYR A 209 -24.05 3.77 15.18
N LEU A 210 -23.18 3.19 14.37
CA LEU A 210 -23.57 2.64 13.06
C LEU A 210 -24.59 1.50 13.20
N ASP A 211 -24.48 0.66 14.23
CA ASP A 211 -25.45 -0.41 14.49
C ASP A 211 -26.80 0.13 14.96
N GLU A 212 -26.79 1.06 15.93
CA GLU A 212 -28.00 1.69 16.48
C GLU A 212 -28.81 2.43 15.40
N GLU A 213 -28.12 3.05 14.45
CA GLU A 213 -28.73 3.73 13.30
C GLU A 213 -29.06 2.79 12.12
N GLY A 214 -28.64 1.52 12.19
CA GLY A 214 -28.94 0.49 11.18
C GLY A 214 -28.08 0.58 9.92
N TYR A 215 -26.91 1.21 9.97
CA TYR A 215 -25.98 1.38 8.85
C TYR A 215 -24.76 0.43 8.89
N LEU A 216 -24.50 -0.24 10.01
CA LEU A 216 -23.29 -1.06 10.18
C LEU A 216 -23.14 -2.12 9.07
N HIS A 217 -24.23 -2.82 8.72
CA HIS A 217 -24.22 -3.82 7.66
C HIS A 217 -23.88 -3.23 6.28
N ASP A 218 -24.38 -2.04 5.96
CA ASP A 218 -24.09 -1.38 4.69
C ASP A 218 -22.64 -0.92 4.63
N VAL A 219 -22.09 -0.42 5.73
CA VAL A 219 -20.67 -0.03 5.84
C VAL A 219 -19.75 -1.24 5.71
N VAL A 220 -20.04 -2.36 6.38
CA VAL A 220 -19.26 -3.60 6.24
C VAL A 220 -19.35 -4.12 4.81
N SER A 221 -20.55 -4.15 4.22
CA SER A 221 -20.72 -4.58 2.83
C SER A 221 -20.01 -3.67 1.82
N PHE A 222 -19.89 -2.37 2.11
CA PHE A 222 -19.13 -1.44 1.30
C PHE A 222 -17.67 -1.87 1.18
N PHE A 223 -17.01 -2.16 2.30
CA PHE A 223 -15.60 -2.59 2.30
C PHE A 223 -15.41 -4.02 1.77
N VAL A 224 -16.29 -4.96 2.12
CA VAL A 224 -16.12 -6.38 1.73
C VAL A 224 -16.49 -6.66 0.27
N HIS A 225 -17.50 -5.97 -0.27
CA HIS A 225 -18.09 -6.25 -1.58
C HIS A 225 -17.95 -5.09 -2.58
N GLY A 226 -17.39 -3.93 -2.19
CA GLY A 226 -17.24 -2.77 -3.05
C GLY A 226 -18.56 -2.08 -3.41
N HIS A 227 -19.58 -2.20 -2.55
CA HIS A 227 -20.91 -1.62 -2.78
C HIS A 227 -21.17 -0.40 -1.90
N GLY A 228 -21.09 0.82 -2.44
CA GLY A 228 -21.40 2.04 -1.68
C GLY A 228 -20.59 3.27 -2.08
N SER A 229 -20.59 4.30 -1.23
CA SER A 229 -19.87 5.56 -1.45
C SER A 229 -19.20 6.05 -0.17
N ASN A 230 -17.90 6.36 -0.25
CA ASN A 230 -17.14 7.01 0.83
C ASN A 230 -17.82 8.25 1.39
N GLU A 231 -18.56 9.00 0.57
CA GLU A 231 -19.23 10.22 1.01
C GLU A 231 -20.35 9.93 2.02
N THR A 232 -21.01 8.78 1.92
CA THR A 232 -22.06 8.39 2.89
C THR A 232 -21.45 8.07 4.26
N LEU A 233 -20.33 7.34 4.27
CA LEU A 233 -19.61 7.05 5.51
C LEU A 233 -19.06 8.33 6.17
N LYS A 234 -18.53 9.27 5.39
CA LYS A 234 -18.11 10.60 5.88
C LYS A 234 -19.28 11.38 6.49
N GLN A 235 -20.49 11.28 5.94
CA GLN A 235 -21.68 11.92 6.52
C GLN A 235 -22.08 11.30 7.86
N HIS A 236 -21.98 9.97 8.01
CA HIS A 236 -22.21 9.30 9.29
C HIS A 236 -21.18 9.71 10.34
N TRP A 237 -19.90 9.80 9.96
CA TRP A 237 -18.84 10.28 10.84
C TRP A 237 -19.07 11.71 11.35
N ARG A 238 -19.43 12.63 10.45
CA ARG A 238 -19.81 14.01 10.82
C ARG A 238 -21.04 14.06 11.73
N SER A 239 -21.97 13.14 11.55
CA SER A 239 -23.19 13.06 12.37
C SER A 239 -22.89 12.52 13.77
N PHE A 240 -22.02 11.52 13.86
CA PHE A 240 -21.54 10.94 15.11
C PHE A 240 -20.78 11.98 15.94
N THR A 241 -19.77 12.63 15.37
CA THR A 241 -18.98 13.68 16.06
C THR A 241 -19.75 14.99 16.24
N GLY A 242 -20.74 15.27 15.39
CA GLY A 242 -21.38 16.60 15.34
C GLY A 242 -20.45 17.72 14.85
N ILE A 243 -19.28 17.37 14.30
CA ILE A 243 -18.32 18.31 13.71
C ILE A 243 -18.56 18.32 12.20
N THR A 244 -18.97 19.48 11.68
CA THR A 244 -19.42 19.60 10.27
C THR A 244 -18.28 19.36 9.27
N ASP A 245 -17.07 19.76 9.65
CA ASP A 245 -15.90 19.70 8.78
C ASP A 245 -15.03 18.46 9.02
N ALA A 246 -15.44 17.58 9.96
CA ALA A 246 -14.71 16.34 10.22
C ALA A 246 -14.62 15.49 8.95
N GLN A 247 -13.40 15.10 8.65
CA GLN A 247 -13.01 14.14 7.65
C GLN A 247 -12.89 12.78 8.34
N LEU A 248 -13.23 11.73 7.63
CA LEU A 248 -12.84 10.37 7.99
C LEU A 248 -11.87 9.97 6.90
N ASP A 249 -10.62 9.68 7.25
CA ASP A 249 -9.67 9.18 6.27
C ASP A 249 -9.83 7.66 6.09
N VAL A 250 -10.57 7.30 5.04
CA VAL A 250 -10.78 5.91 4.60
C VAL A 250 -9.87 5.53 3.44
N SER A 251 -8.89 6.38 3.14
CA SER A 251 -7.95 6.18 2.03
C SER A 251 -6.82 5.23 2.40
N TYR A 252 -6.84 4.63 3.58
CA TYR A 252 -5.78 3.79 4.11
C TYR A 252 -6.40 2.51 4.70
N LYS A 253 -5.70 1.39 4.56
CA LYS A 253 -6.23 0.07 4.88
C LYS A 253 -5.19 -0.77 5.57
N TYR A 254 -5.26 -0.82 6.88
CA TYR A 254 -4.22 -1.43 7.70
C TYR A 254 -4.44 -2.92 7.89
N VAL A 255 -3.35 -3.68 7.77
CA VAL A 255 -3.33 -5.13 7.93
C VAL A 255 -2.37 -5.47 9.06
N TYR A 256 -2.90 -6.05 10.14
CA TYR A 256 -2.08 -6.55 11.25
C TYR A 256 -1.22 -7.73 10.79
N ASN A 257 0.10 -7.52 10.69
CA ASN A 257 1.06 -8.58 10.43
C ASN A 257 2.35 -8.37 11.24
N TYR A 258 2.32 -8.77 12.51
CA TYR A 258 3.41 -8.68 13.48
C TYR A 258 4.70 -9.46 13.14
N GLN A 259 4.86 -9.96 11.91
CA GLN A 259 6.10 -10.61 11.46
C GLN A 259 6.62 -10.17 10.09
N HIS A 260 5.86 -9.41 9.30
CA HIS A 260 6.27 -9.15 7.91
C HIS A 260 6.08 -7.74 7.39
N PHE A 261 5.03 -7.03 7.78
CA PHE A 261 4.79 -5.63 7.38
C PHE A 261 4.05 -4.94 8.53
N LEU A 262 4.49 -3.76 8.93
CA LEU A 262 3.83 -3.00 10.00
C LEU A 262 2.42 -2.59 9.58
N PHE A 263 2.24 -2.27 8.29
CA PHE A 263 0.94 -1.93 7.73
C PHE A 263 0.92 -2.00 6.19
N GLU A 264 -0.28 -2.05 5.62
CA GLU A 264 -0.56 -1.83 4.20
C GLU A 264 -1.36 -0.54 4.02
N LEU A 265 -1.29 0.03 2.83
CA LEU A 265 -1.91 1.32 2.55
C LEU A 265 -2.27 1.42 1.06
N THR A 266 -3.57 1.52 0.76
CA THR A 266 -4.07 1.71 -0.60
C THR A 266 -4.48 3.16 -0.87
N ARG A 267 -3.70 3.91 -1.65
CA ARG A 267 -4.09 5.25 -2.12
C ARG A 267 -4.08 5.28 -3.64
N GLY A 268 -5.21 5.67 -4.24
CA GLY A 268 -5.34 5.77 -5.70
C GLY A 268 -5.14 4.42 -6.38
N LYS A 269 -4.11 4.30 -7.23
CA LYS A 269 -3.73 3.07 -7.92
C LYS A 269 -2.57 2.33 -7.25
N VAL A 270 -2.19 2.72 -6.04
CA VAL A 270 -1.07 2.13 -5.29
C VAL A 270 -1.58 1.42 -4.06
N ASN A 271 -1.18 0.17 -3.85
CA ASN A 271 -1.32 -0.57 -2.61
C ASN A 271 0.08 -0.88 -2.06
N ALA A 272 0.51 -0.15 -1.04
CA ALA A 272 1.86 -0.23 -0.48
C ALA A 272 1.91 -0.90 0.89
N SER A 273 2.71 -1.96 1.06
CA SER A 273 3.03 -2.60 2.34
C SER A 273 4.34 -2.04 2.90
N PHE A 274 4.38 -1.56 4.14
CA PHE A 274 5.54 -0.94 4.76
C PHE A 274 6.17 -1.84 5.84
N ARG A 275 7.50 -1.97 5.83
CA ARG A 275 8.26 -2.77 6.82
C ARG A 275 9.44 -1.99 7.40
N GLY A 276 9.69 -2.21 8.69
CA GLY A 276 10.77 -1.60 9.49
C GLY A 276 10.29 -0.43 10.33
N ASP A 277 10.91 -0.17 11.48
CA ASP A 277 10.38 0.77 12.48
C ASP A 277 10.55 2.26 12.09
N ASN A 278 9.79 3.11 12.80
CA ASN A 278 9.88 4.58 12.78
C ASN A 278 9.49 5.27 11.46
N TRP A 279 8.50 4.75 10.72
CA TRP A 279 7.98 5.48 9.56
C TRP A 279 7.33 6.80 9.99
N GLU A 280 7.69 7.89 9.31
CA GLU A 280 7.06 9.20 9.50
C GLU A 280 5.87 9.32 8.52
N GLU A 281 4.75 9.86 9.00
CA GLU A 281 3.52 10.02 8.22
C GLU A 281 3.76 10.80 6.92
N GLU A 282 4.43 11.94 7.02
CA GLU A 282 4.76 12.82 5.89
C GLU A 282 5.49 12.05 4.78
N THR A 283 6.53 11.30 5.16
CA THR A 283 7.29 10.44 4.24
C THR A 283 6.42 9.39 3.54
N ILE A 284 5.51 8.72 4.27
CA ILE A 284 4.59 7.73 3.68
C ILE A 284 3.71 8.42 2.63
N ILE A 285 3.12 9.56 2.98
CA ILE A 285 2.23 10.33 2.12
C ILE A 285 2.94 10.77 0.86
N ASP A 286 4.14 11.31 0.99
CA ASP A 286 4.94 11.81 -0.14
C ASP A 286 5.31 10.69 -1.09
N HIS A 287 5.72 9.53 -0.56
CA HIS A 287 6.01 8.36 -1.39
C HIS A 287 4.77 7.90 -2.16
N LEU A 288 3.61 7.85 -1.52
CA LEU A 288 2.36 7.45 -2.18
C LEU A 288 1.89 8.48 -3.20
N THR A 289 2.07 9.78 -2.92
CA THR A 289 1.78 10.85 -3.88
C THR A 289 2.64 10.67 -5.12
N TYR A 290 3.97 10.58 -4.93
CA TYR A 290 4.92 10.37 -6.01
C TYR A 290 4.60 9.13 -6.85
N MET A 291 4.28 8.01 -6.21
CA MET A 291 3.92 6.77 -6.93
C MET A 291 2.61 6.90 -7.71
N ASN A 292 1.59 7.58 -7.18
CA ASN A 292 0.34 7.81 -7.92
C ASN A 292 0.56 8.75 -9.10
N GLU A 293 1.25 9.88 -8.90
CA GLU A 293 1.57 10.83 -9.97
C GLU A 293 2.43 10.17 -11.06
N THR A 294 3.36 9.30 -10.66
CA THR A 294 4.15 8.48 -11.58
C THR A 294 3.27 7.54 -12.40
N ILE A 295 2.33 6.83 -11.75
CA ILE A 295 1.38 5.97 -12.47
C ILE A 295 0.58 6.79 -13.48
N GLU A 296 -0.03 7.90 -13.06
CA GLU A 296 -0.81 8.77 -13.94
C GLU A 296 0.01 9.26 -15.14
N TYR A 297 1.25 9.69 -14.91
CA TYR A 297 2.17 10.11 -15.96
C TYR A 297 2.42 9.01 -16.99
N VAL A 298 2.74 7.80 -16.51
CA VAL A 298 3.07 6.66 -17.36
C VAL A 298 1.85 6.13 -18.11
N GLU A 299 0.67 6.13 -17.47
CA GLU A 299 -0.60 5.79 -18.10
C GLU A 299 -0.93 6.73 -19.26
N ASP A 300 -0.76 8.04 -19.06
CA ASP A 300 -0.90 9.05 -20.11
C ASP A 300 0.15 8.89 -21.21
N TRP A 301 1.38 8.49 -20.84
CA TRP A 301 2.46 8.27 -21.78
C TRP A 301 2.12 7.12 -22.74
N PHE A 302 1.69 5.97 -22.22
CA PHE A 302 1.32 4.79 -23.01
C PHE A 302 -0.15 4.79 -23.49
N ASN A 303 -0.96 5.76 -23.08
CA ASN A 303 -2.41 5.78 -23.30
C ASN A 303 -3.07 4.45 -22.86
N TYR A 304 -2.70 4.01 -21.66
CA TYR A 304 -3.15 2.76 -21.05
C TYR A 304 -3.54 3.00 -19.60
N GLU A 305 -4.69 2.47 -19.17
CA GLU A 305 -5.17 2.57 -17.79
C GLU A 305 -5.04 1.22 -17.08
N LEU A 306 -4.34 1.19 -15.94
CA LEU A 306 -4.29 0.03 -15.07
C LEU A 306 -5.68 -0.32 -14.55
N GLU A 307 -6.10 -1.55 -14.77
CA GLU A 307 -7.37 -2.10 -14.27
C GLU A 307 -7.32 -2.43 -12.76
N GLU A 308 -6.11 -2.68 -12.23
CA GLU A 308 -5.87 -3.10 -10.86
C GLU A 308 -4.77 -2.25 -10.22
N GLU A 309 -4.85 -2.08 -8.91
CA GLU A 309 -3.83 -1.41 -8.09
C GLU A 309 -2.46 -2.09 -8.24
N LEU A 310 -1.41 -1.28 -8.24
CA LEU A 310 -0.04 -1.73 -8.22
C LEU A 310 0.37 -2.03 -6.77
N VAL A 311 0.84 -3.25 -6.53
CA VAL A 311 1.31 -3.65 -5.20
C VAL A 311 2.77 -3.24 -5.03
N VAL A 312 3.08 -2.54 -3.94
CA VAL A 312 4.41 -2.06 -3.62
C VAL A 312 4.82 -2.53 -2.23
N HIS A 313 5.99 -3.13 -2.07
CA HIS A 313 6.51 -3.49 -0.76
C HIS A 313 7.71 -2.60 -0.43
N MET A 314 7.62 -1.85 0.67
CA MET A 314 8.58 -0.85 1.10
C MET A 314 9.36 -1.36 2.32
N TYR A 315 10.68 -1.48 2.19
CA TYR A 315 11.57 -2.01 3.22
C TYR A 315 12.60 -0.97 3.63
N ARG A 316 12.66 -0.64 4.92
CA ARG A 316 13.75 0.18 5.47
C ARG A 316 15.07 -0.59 5.60
N GLU A 317 15.03 -1.88 5.90
CA GLU A 317 16.23 -2.70 6.16
C GLU A 317 17.25 -2.73 5.00
N HIS A 318 18.54 -2.76 5.36
CA HIS A 318 19.65 -2.71 4.40
C HIS A 318 19.81 -4.04 3.64
N ALA A 319 19.52 -4.05 2.32
CA ALA A 319 19.86 -5.20 1.48
C ALA A 319 21.35 -5.15 1.11
N SER A 320 22.12 -6.18 1.48
CA SER A 320 23.59 -6.26 1.30
C SER A 320 24.09 -6.36 -0.15
N GLN A 321 23.18 -6.33 -1.12
CA GLN A 321 23.46 -6.32 -2.55
C GLN A 321 22.52 -5.27 -3.14
N TYR A 322 23.05 -4.39 -4.00
CA TYR A 322 22.40 -3.38 -4.85
C TYR A 322 20.87 -3.28 -4.80
N ASP A 323 20.35 -2.05 -4.82
CA ASP A 323 18.95 -1.63 -4.98
C ASP A 323 18.18 -2.42 -6.06
N HIS A 324 17.92 -3.69 -5.78
CA HIS A 324 17.21 -4.59 -6.65
C HIS A 324 15.77 -4.54 -6.22
N ILE A 325 14.95 -4.00 -7.11
CA ILE A 325 13.51 -4.11 -7.02
C ILE A 325 13.12 -5.36 -7.82
N PRO A 326 12.95 -6.54 -7.17
CA PRO A 326 12.38 -7.69 -7.85
C PRO A 326 10.99 -7.30 -8.33
N THR A 327 10.81 -7.29 -9.64
CA THR A 327 9.53 -7.02 -10.28
C THR A 327 8.92 -8.31 -10.77
N THR A 328 7.65 -8.47 -10.46
CA THR A 328 6.74 -9.31 -11.24
C THR A 328 5.73 -8.39 -11.91
N SER A 329 4.91 -8.89 -12.83
CA SER A 329 3.91 -8.08 -13.54
C SER A 329 2.89 -7.37 -12.62
N GLN A 330 2.94 -7.56 -11.30
CA GLN A 330 2.04 -6.95 -10.33
C GLN A 330 2.69 -6.38 -9.06
N ILE A 331 3.98 -6.64 -8.80
CA ILE A 331 4.61 -6.28 -7.52
C ILE A 331 5.93 -5.55 -7.75
N ILE A 332 6.07 -4.38 -7.11
CA ILE A 332 7.32 -3.63 -6.94
C ILE A 332 7.80 -3.84 -5.51
N THR A 333 9.09 -4.09 -5.29
CA THR A 333 9.67 -4.19 -3.94
C THR A 333 10.84 -3.23 -3.78
N VAL A 334 10.71 -2.21 -2.95
CA VAL A 334 11.71 -1.17 -2.72
C VAL A 334 12.44 -1.42 -1.40
N TYR A 335 13.77 -1.45 -1.44
CA TYR A 335 14.64 -1.56 -0.24
C TYR A 335 15.29 -0.21 0.09
N ASN A 336 15.94 -0.11 1.25
CA ASN A 336 16.74 1.05 1.66
C ASN A 336 15.99 2.40 1.63
N VAL A 337 14.69 2.42 1.96
CA VAL A 337 13.86 3.66 1.93
C VAL A 337 14.17 4.63 3.10
N HIS A 338 15.40 4.62 3.60
CA HIS A 338 15.87 5.50 4.67
C HIS A 338 16.17 6.91 4.16
N ASP A 339 16.66 7.00 2.93
CA ASP A 339 16.89 8.23 2.20
C ASP A 339 16.22 8.04 0.83
N GLU A 340 15.58 9.08 0.29
CA GLU A 340 14.76 9.14 -0.94
C GLU A 340 15.41 8.47 -2.19
N SER A 341 16.71 8.25 -2.10
CA SER A 341 17.65 7.47 -2.90
C SER A 341 17.21 6.13 -3.51
N SER A 342 16.08 5.53 -3.11
CA SER A 342 15.58 4.26 -3.68
C SER A 342 14.21 4.36 -4.34
N LEU A 343 13.47 5.45 -4.08
CA LEU A 343 12.13 5.66 -4.66
C LEU A 343 12.17 6.11 -6.09
N TRP A 344 13.23 6.78 -6.53
CA TRP A 344 13.40 7.18 -7.92
C TRP A 344 13.26 5.99 -8.87
N LEU A 345 13.79 4.80 -8.52
CA LEU A 345 13.64 3.59 -9.33
C LEU A 345 12.18 3.13 -9.50
N VAL A 346 11.26 3.58 -8.64
CA VAL A 346 9.84 3.20 -8.75
C VAL A 346 9.28 3.63 -10.09
N SER A 347 9.62 4.81 -10.62
CA SER A 347 9.14 5.24 -11.93
C SER A 347 9.65 4.38 -13.08
N TYR A 348 10.90 3.89 -13.00
CA TYR A 348 11.43 2.91 -13.95
C TYR A 348 10.63 1.59 -13.90
N HIS A 349 10.29 1.10 -12.71
CA HIS A 349 9.50 -0.14 -12.59
C HIS A 349 8.03 0.03 -12.96
N VAL A 350 7.42 1.17 -12.64
CA VAL A 350 6.05 1.52 -13.07
C VAL A 350 5.97 1.58 -14.60
N ALA A 351 6.93 2.25 -15.25
CA ALA A 351 7.05 2.30 -16.70
C ALA A 351 7.17 0.90 -17.33
N ASN A 352 8.00 0.03 -16.75
CA ASN A 352 8.12 -1.36 -17.20
C ASN A 352 6.80 -2.14 -17.06
N ILE A 353 6.14 -2.06 -15.90
CA ILE A 353 4.90 -2.81 -15.64
C ILE A 353 3.76 -2.34 -16.55
N ILE A 354 3.58 -1.04 -16.72
CA ILE A 354 2.54 -0.49 -17.60
C ILE A 354 2.82 -0.84 -19.06
N LYS A 355 4.09 -0.71 -19.52
CA LYS A 355 4.51 -1.15 -20.86
C LYS A 355 4.12 -2.61 -21.10
N GLU A 356 4.50 -3.52 -20.20
CA GLU A 356 4.17 -4.94 -20.32
C GLU A 356 2.65 -5.20 -20.34
N ARG A 357 1.90 -4.55 -19.45
CA ARG A 357 0.43 -4.73 -19.34
C ARG A 357 -0.33 -4.13 -20.53
N SER A 358 0.18 -3.05 -21.12
CA SER A 358 -0.38 -2.47 -22.34
C SER A 358 -0.22 -3.38 -23.57
N GLY A 359 0.64 -4.41 -23.47
CA GLY A 359 0.96 -5.30 -24.59
C GLY A 359 1.91 -4.68 -25.61
N LEU A 360 2.44 -3.48 -25.33
CA LEU A 360 3.44 -2.82 -26.17
C LEU A 360 4.79 -3.51 -26.00
N THR A 361 5.29 -4.10 -27.08
CA THR A 361 6.59 -4.77 -27.13
C THR A 361 7.37 -4.30 -28.35
N SER A 362 8.67 -4.08 -28.17
CA SER A 362 9.61 -3.83 -29.25
C SER A 362 10.44 -5.08 -29.53
N ASP A 363 10.62 -5.41 -30.81
CA ASP A 363 11.58 -6.39 -31.31
C ASP A 363 13.00 -5.80 -31.46
N PHE A 364 13.15 -4.51 -31.23
CA PHE A 364 14.41 -3.80 -31.12
C PHE A 364 14.73 -3.50 -29.65
N TYR A 365 15.64 -4.28 -29.08
CA TYR A 365 15.94 -4.27 -27.64
C TYR A 365 16.33 -2.90 -27.07
N PRO A 366 17.13 -2.04 -27.77
CA PRO A 366 17.43 -0.71 -27.27
C PRO A 366 16.18 0.14 -27.01
N PHE A 367 15.08 -0.07 -27.75
CA PHE A 367 13.82 0.60 -27.44
C PHE A 367 13.14 0.06 -26.20
N THR A 368 13.23 -1.25 -25.93
CA THR A 368 12.55 -1.88 -24.79
C THR A 368 12.97 -1.29 -23.45
N GLU A 369 14.27 -1.10 -23.26
CA GLU A 369 14.84 -0.52 -22.03
C GLU A 369 14.99 1.00 -22.13
N GLY A 370 15.39 1.51 -23.30
CA GLY A 370 15.56 2.95 -23.48
C GLY A 370 14.27 3.74 -23.30
N VAL A 371 13.10 3.19 -23.68
CA VAL A 371 11.82 3.91 -23.52
C VAL A 371 11.46 4.04 -22.04
N VAL A 372 11.78 3.02 -21.25
CA VAL A 372 11.49 2.98 -19.81
C VAL A 372 12.40 3.98 -19.12
N GLU A 373 13.68 4.00 -19.48
CA GLU A 373 14.66 4.97 -18.97
C GLU A 373 14.25 6.40 -19.35
N ALA A 374 13.85 6.65 -20.60
CA ALA A 374 13.38 7.96 -21.03
C ALA A 374 12.17 8.45 -20.22
N ILE A 375 11.17 7.59 -20.02
CA ILE A 375 9.99 7.92 -19.19
C ILE A 375 10.38 8.16 -17.74
N HIS A 376 11.26 7.32 -17.19
CA HIS A 376 11.78 7.45 -15.84
C HIS A 376 12.45 8.81 -15.62
N ASP A 377 13.31 9.23 -16.54
CA ASP A 377 13.99 10.53 -16.50
C ASP A 377 13.00 11.69 -16.63
N GLU A 378 12.01 11.57 -17.53
CA GLU A 378 10.94 12.57 -17.68
C GLU A 378 10.09 12.70 -16.41
N VAL A 379 9.75 11.58 -15.75
CA VAL A 379 8.99 11.59 -14.48
C VAL A 379 9.77 12.30 -13.38
N ILE A 380 11.07 12.02 -13.23
CA ILE A 380 11.89 12.68 -12.20
C ILE A 380 11.97 14.19 -12.47
N SER A 381 12.11 14.58 -13.74
CA SER A 381 12.12 15.97 -14.18
C SER A 381 10.81 16.70 -13.86
N ASP A 382 9.69 16.12 -14.30
CA ASP A 382 8.40 16.81 -14.33
C ASP A 382 7.73 16.86 -12.95
N LEU A 383 7.92 15.82 -12.13
CA LEU A 383 7.35 15.76 -10.78
C LEU A 383 8.19 16.48 -9.73
N GLN A 384 9.41 16.92 -10.07
CA GLN A 384 10.31 17.65 -9.17
C GLN A 384 10.42 17.02 -7.77
N PHE A 385 10.42 15.69 -7.70
CA PHE A 385 10.42 14.98 -6.44
C PHE A 385 11.65 15.42 -5.63
N GLU A 386 11.41 16.15 -4.53
CA GLU A 386 12.46 16.88 -3.78
C GLU A 386 13.58 15.95 -3.30
N GLY A 387 13.24 14.65 -3.17
CA GLY A 387 14.13 13.62 -2.71
C GLY A 387 15.09 13.01 -3.73
N ASP A 388 14.93 13.30 -5.02
CA ASP A 388 15.96 12.94 -5.99
C ASP A 388 16.47 14.15 -6.77
N ASN A 389 17.09 15.05 -6.03
CA ASN A 389 18.00 16.04 -6.58
C ASN A 389 19.33 15.41 -7.02
N ARG A 390 19.52 14.10 -7.24
CA ARG A 390 20.83 13.55 -7.65
C ARG A 390 21.31 14.13 -8.96
N VAL A 391 20.44 14.37 -9.94
CA VAL A 391 20.86 14.99 -11.21
C VAL A 391 21.24 16.43 -11.01
N THR A 392 20.44 17.20 -10.26
CA THR A 392 20.82 18.56 -9.83
C THR A 392 22.14 18.57 -9.06
N HIS A 393 22.29 17.69 -8.07
CA HIS A 393 23.48 17.53 -7.25
C HIS A 393 24.69 17.07 -8.06
N SER A 394 24.48 16.16 -9.02
CA SER A 394 25.52 15.69 -9.94
C SER A 394 25.95 16.84 -10.86
N MET A 395 25.01 17.64 -11.36
CA MET A 395 25.30 18.83 -12.17
C MET A 395 25.98 19.92 -11.34
N GLU A 396 25.58 20.12 -10.09
CA GLU A 396 26.25 21.01 -9.15
C GLU A 396 27.67 20.52 -8.85
N GLU A 397 27.88 19.22 -8.64
CA GLU A 397 29.21 18.64 -8.45
C GLU A 397 30.08 18.80 -9.70
N VAL A 398 29.51 18.55 -10.89
CA VAL A 398 30.15 18.78 -12.19
C VAL A 398 30.55 20.25 -12.32
N TYR A 399 29.66 21.18 -11.97
CA TYR A 399 29.88 22.62 -12.00
C TYR A 399 30.97 23.08 -11.01
N HIS A 400 30.95 22.59 -9.78
CA HIS A 400 31.94 22.92 -8.77
C HIS A 400 33.32 22.35 -9.10
N ASN A 401 33.37 21.25 -9.85
CA ASN A 401 34.60 20.61 -10.33
C ASN A 401 34.90 20.89 -11.81
N GLN A 402 34.42 22.01 -12.36
CA GLN A 402 34.57 22.38 -13.79
C GLN A 402 36.02 22.55 -14.27
N ASP A 403 36.99 22.60 -13.37
CA ASP A 403 38.42 22.56 -13.74
C ASP A 403 38.82 21.20 -14.35
N ASN A 404 38.03 20.15 -14.15
CA ASN A 404 38.19 18.86 -14.80
C ASN A 404 37.72 18.93 -16.27
N GLU A 405 38.57 18.49 -17.20
CA GLU A 405 38.25 18.55 -18.64
C GLU A 405 36.94 17.83 -19.00
N THR A 406 36.68 16.67 -18.40
CA THR A 406 35.41 15.94 -18.60
C THR A 406 34.23 16.79 -18.14
N ASN A 407 34.27 17.32 -16.91
CA ASN A 407 33.15 18.08 -16.35
C ASN A 407 32.88 19.37 -17.11
N ARG A 408 33.93 20.05 -17.57
CA ARG A 408 33.79 21.22 -18.44
C ARG A 408 33.07 20.87 -19.75
N LYS A 409 33.41 19.74 -20.37
CA LYS A 409 32.73 19.28 -21.59
C LYS A 409 31.25 18.97 -21.34
N ILE A 410 30.88 18.44 -20.16
CA ILE A 410 29.47 18.23 -19.79
C ILE A 410 28.71 19.56 -19.80
N LEU A 411 29.25 20.57 -19.13
CA LEU A 411 28.62 21.90 -19.04
C LEU A 411 28.59 22.60 -20.41
N GLU A 412 29.64 22.45 -21.21
CA GLU A 412 29.71 22.98 -22.58
C GLU A 412 28.64 22.33 -23.48
N ASN A 413 28.49 21.00 -23.43
CA ASN A 413 27.46 20.28 -24.19
C ASN A 413 26.05 20.61 -23.71
N TYR A 414 25.84 20.59 -22.39
CA TYR A 414 24.57 21.01 -21.80
C TYR A 414 24.21 22.42 -22.27
N HIS A 415 25.15 23.37 -22.25
CA HIS A 415 24.91 24.73 -22.74
C HIS A 415 24.52 24.77 -24.23
N VAL A 416 25.17 23.96 -25.08
CA VAL A 416 24.83 23.94 -26.51
C VAL A 416 23.43 23.36 -26.75
N ILE A 417 23.07 22.31 -26.01
CA ILE A 417 21.77 21.63 -26.15
C ILE A 417 20.64 22.47 -25.55
N ASN A 418 20.81 22.91 -24.29
CA ASN A 418 19.82 23.69 -23.54
C ASN A 418 19.73 25.16 -24.01
N GLY A 419 20.74 25.66 -24.72
CA GLY A 419 20.85 27.06 -25.15
C GLY A 419 21.29 28.04 -24.05
N GLU A 420 21.17 27.66 -22.78
CA GLU A 420 21.61 28.43 -21.60
C GLU A 420 22.60 27.61 -20.76
N PRO A 421 23.62 28.26 -20.17
CA PRO A 421 24.57 27.57 -19.30
C PRO A 421 23.86 27.07 -18.03
N PHE A 422 24.34 25.97 -17.46
CA PHE A 422 23.88 25.53 -16.15
C PHE A 422 24.34 26.52 -15.06
N GLU A 423 23.41 26.97 -14.21
CA GLU A 423 23.68 27.77 -13.02
C GLU A 423 23.20 27.04 -11.76
N PRO A 424 24.05 26.85 -10.73
CA PRO A 424 23.64 26.19 -9.49
C PRO A 424 22.45 26.89 -8.82
N GLY A 425 21.48 26.09 -8.36
CA GLY A 425 20.24 26.59 -7.74
C GLY A 425 19.14 26.98 -8.72
N GLU A 426 19.42 27.01 -10.03
CA GLU A 426 18.40 26.98 -11.08
C GLU A 426 18.26 25.51 -11.49
N GLY A 427 17.07 24.91 -11.37
CA GLY A 427 16.87 23.47 -11.60
C GLY A 427 17.41 22.97 -12.95
N VAL A 428 17.68 21.67 -13.07
CA VAL A 428 18.25 21.07 -14.28
C VAL A 428 17.17 20.78 -15.32
N ASP A 429 17.39 21.16 -16.58
CA ASP A 429 16.65 20.63 -17.73
C ASP A 429 17.13 19.20 -17.97
N TYR A 430 16.34 18.24 -17.50
CA TYR A 430 16.71 16.83 -17.46
C TYR A 430 16.91 16.24 -18.85
N ARG A 431 16.14 16.67 -19.86
CA ARG A 431 16.32 16.23 -21.25
C ARG A 431 17.67 16.67 -21.79
N SER A 432 18.03 17.94 -21.59
CA SER A 432 19.33 18.47 -21.97
C SER A 432 20.48 17.78 -21.23
N PHE A 433 20.26 17.44 -19.96
CA PHE A 433 21.19 16.63 -19.18
C PHE A 433 21.38 15.23 -19.76
N MET A 434 20.30 14.55 -20.15
CA MET A 434 20.37 13.21 -20.76
C MET A 434 21.12 13.21 -22.09
N PHE A 435 20.88 14.19 -22.95
CA PHE A 435 21.66 14.36 -24.18
C PHE A 435 23.14 14.61 -23.89
N ALA A 436 23.45 15.49 -22.92
CA ALA A 436 24.83 15.77 -22.52
C ALA A 436 25.54 14.55 -21.90
N ASN A 437 24.82 13.72 -21.12
CA ASN A 437 25.35 12.48 -20.57
C ASN A 437 25.58 11.41 -21.62
N SER A 438 24.71 11.32 -22.63
CA SER A 438 24.90 10.37 -23.73
C SER A 438 26.19 10.64 -24.49
N PHE A 439 26.60 11.89 -24.67
CA PHE A 439 27.91 12.22 -25.23
C PHE A 439 29.06 11.62 -24.42
N LEU A 440 28.98 11.67 -23.08
CA LEU A 440 30.00 11.08 -22.21
C LEU A 440 30.05 9.57 -22.31
N ALA A 441 28.89 8.92 -22.46
CA ALA A 441 28.82 7.48 -22.64
C ALA A 441 29.57 7.00 -23.90
N PHE A 442 29.82 7.89 -24.87
CA PHE A 442 30.70 7.63 -26.01
C PHE A 442 32.18 7.93 -25.73
N GLU A 443 32.47 9.03 -25.03
CA GLU A 443 33.85 9.55 -24.87
C GLU A 443 34.59 8.99 -23.65
N TYR A 444 33.86 8.57 -22.61
CA TYR A 444 34.39 8.23 -21.30
C TYR A 444 33.65 7.01 -20.71
N ASP A 445 34.12 5.82 -21.08
CA ASP A 445 33.59 4.47 -20.79
C ASP A 445 33.33 4.11 -19.30
N ASP A 446 33.54 5.01 -18.33
CA ASP A 446 33.76 4.61 -16.92
C ASP A 446 33.21 5.53 -15.81
N ARG A 447 32.57 6.69 -16.07
CA ARG A 447 32.08 7.58 -14.97
C ARG A 447 30.60 7.49 -14.64
N PHE A 448 29.77 7.09 -15.60
CA PHE A 448 28.32 6.94 -15.43
C PHE A 448 27.89 5.61 -16.04
N SER A 449 28.40 4.50 -15.49
CA SER A 449 28.18 3.16 -16.01
C SER A 449 26.68 2.82 -16.01
N SER A 450 25.98 3.15 -17.08
CA SER A 450 24.66 2.59 -17.36
C SER A 450 24.81 1.12 -17.67
N HIS A 451 23.79 0.31 -17.36
CA HIS A 451 23.79 -1.09 -17.74
C HIS A 451 24.00 -1.21 -19.25
N GLN A 452 25.01 -2.00 -19.65
CA GLN A 452 25.30 -2.26 -21.06
C GLN A 452 24.55 -3.51 -21.53
N TYR A 453 24.04 -3.44 -22.75
CA TYR A 453 23.38 -4.55 -23.42
C TYR A 453 24.42 -5.58 -23.89
N SER A 454 24.05 -6.85 -23.87
CA SER A 454 24.95 -7.90 -24.36
C SER A 454 25.08 -7.81 -25.88
N PRO A 455 26.31 -7.88 -26.45
CA PRO A 455 26.52 -7.91 -27.89
C PRO A 455 25.92 -9.16 -28.58
N ASP A 456 25.51 -10.16 -27.80
CA ASP A 456 24.83 -11.36 -28.28
C ASP A 456 23.30 -11.17 -28.45
N MET A 457 22.76 -9.98 -28.15
CA MET A 457 21.32 -9.68 -28.33
C MET A 457 20.97 -9.44 -29.80
N ASP A 458 19.77 -9.88 -30.20
CA ASP A 458 19.25 -9.63 -31.54
C ASP A 458 19.11 -8.11 -31.78
N ASN A 459 19.46 -7.66 -32.99
CA ASN A 459 19.47 -6.25 -33.39
C ASN A 459 20.36 -5.34 -32.53
N TYR A 460 21.44 -5.86 -31.94
CA TYR A 460 22.43 -5.07 -31.21
C TYR A 460 23.05 -3.97 -32.09
N ILE A 461 23.14 -2.76 -31.54
CA ILE A 461 23.84 -1.61 -32.12
C ILE A 461 24.75 -1.03 -31.03
N GLU A 462 26.06 -1.01 -31.27
CA GLU A 462 27.08 -0.50 -30.33
C GLU A 462 26.84 0.96 -29.94
N ASP A 463 26.36 1.77 -30.88
CA ASP A 463 26.01 3.17 -30.61
C ASP A 463 24.77 3.32 -29.69
N LEU A 464 24.01 2.25 -29.44
CA LEU A 464 22.80 2.23 -28.60
C LEU A 464 22.87 1.15 -27.52
N ASP A 465 24.09 0.77 -27.11
CA ASP A 465 24.35 -0.40 -26.26
C ASP A 465 24.21 -0.16 -24.75
N GLY A 466 23.64 0.97 -24.33
CA GLY A 466 23.45 1.30 -22.92
C GLY A 466 22.21 2.14 -22.70
N TYR A 467 21.66 2.11 -21.48
CA TYR A 467 20.38 2.72 -21.13
C TYR A 467 20.37 4.23 -21.41
N ILE A 468 21.45 4.93 -21.07
CA ILE A 468 21.57 6.39 -21.32
C ILE A 468 21.60 6.69 -22.82
N LYS A 469 22.35 5.90 -23.61
CA LYS A 469 22.45 6.09 -25.07
C LYS A 469 21.10 5.83 -25.75
N SER A 470 20.43 4.74 -25.38
CA SER A 470 19.14 4.37 -25.96
C SER A 470 18.02 5.34 -25.54
N SER A 471 17.96 5.75 -24.27
CA SER A 471 17.06 6.79 -23.75
C SER A 471 17.22 8.10 -24.52
N SER A 472 18.46 8.60 -24.61
CA SER A 472 18.80 9.82 -25.36
C SER A 472 18.39 9.73 -26.83
N PHE A 473 18.64 8.59 -27.49
CA PHE A 473 18.22 8.43 -28.88
C PHE A 473 16.68 8.45 -29.03
N ILE A 474 15.94 7.82 -28.11
CA ILE A 474 14.47 7.81 -28.12
C ILE A 474 13.91 9.23 -27.91
N LEU A 475 14.45 9.97 -26.94
CA LEU A 475 14.07 11.37 -26.72
C LEU A 475 14.30 12.20 -27.98
N TYR A 476 15.44 12.00 -28.66
CA TYR A 476 15.71 12.66 -29.94
C TYR A 476 14.67 12.29 -31.02
N LEU A 477 14.32 11.01 -31.16
CA LEU A 477 13.29 10.57 -32.11
C LEU A 477 11.92 11.19 -31.82
N ILE A 478 11.54 11.31 -30.54
CA ILE A 478 10.30 11.95 -30.10
C ILE A 478 10.32 13.45 -30.39
N GLU A 479 11.46 14.13 -30.21
CA GLU A 479 11.58 15.56 -30.52
C GLU A 479 11.47 15.87 -32.02
N GLN A 480 11.96 14.98 -32.88
CA GLN A 480 11.91 15.19 -34.33
C GLN A 480 10.51 14.99 -34.93
N GLN A 481 9.78 13.94 -34.51
CA GLN A 481 8.52 13.55 -35.16
C GLN A 481 7.33 13.38 -34.20
N GLY A 482 7.55 13.44 -32.89
CA GLY A 482 6.53 13.27 -31.86
C GLY A 482 6.36 11.84 -31.38
N LYS A 483 5.75 11.71 -30.19
CA LYS A 483 5.51 10.44 -29.49
C LYS A 483 4.71 9.43 -30.31
N ASP A 484 3.65 9.88 -30.98
CA ASP A 484 2.75 9.00 -31.74
C ASP A 484 3.45 8.27 -32.89
N ASP A 485 4.42 8.94 -33.53
CA ASP A 485 5.21 8.35 -34.60
C ASP A 485 6.31 7.44 -34.06
N PHE A 486 6.93 7.82 -32.93
CA PHE A 486 7.84 6.93 -32.21
C PHE A 486 7.15 5.62 -31.80
N LEU A 487 5.95 5.67 -31.22
CA LEU A 487 5.23 4.47 -30.75
C LEU A 487 4.93 3.47 -31.87
N LYS A 488 4.67 3.93 -33.10
CA LYS A 488 4.49 3.05 -34.27
C LYS A 488 5.79 2.31 -34.63
N VAL A 489 6.93 3.00 -34.50
CA VAL A 489 8.26 2.42 -34.76
C VAL A 489 8.72 1.54 -33.60
N PHE A 490 8.31 1.86 -32.37
CA PHE A 490 8.52 1.03 -31.18
C PHE A 490 7.89 -0.36 -31.35
N GLU A 491 6.65 -0.44 -31.86
CA GLU A 491 5.96 -1.72 -32.10
C GLU A 491 6.56 -2.51 -33.29
N SER A 492 7.22 -1.82 -34.22
CA SER A 492 7.81 -2.44 -35.40
C SER A 492 8.94 -1.60 -35.99
N ILE A 493 10.18 -2.05 -35.76
CA ILE A 493 11.36 -1.37 -36.31
C ILE A 493 11.37 -1.32 -37.85
N GLU A 494 10.64 -2.22 -38.53
CA GLU A 494 10.50 -2.22 -39.98
C GLU A 494 9.81 -0.94 -40.51
N ALA A 495 9.00 -0.27 -39.69
CA ALA A 495 8.33 0.98 -40.06
C ALA A 495 9.25 2.22 -39.96
N PHE A 496 10.48 2.07 -39.47
CA PHE A 496 11.38 3.19 -39.17
C PHE A 496 11.61 4.10 -40.38
N GLU A 497 12.02 3.54 -41.53
CA GLU A 497 12.31 4.33 -42.74
C GLU A 497 11.05 4.97 -43.34
N GLU A 498 9.90 4.31 -43.22
CA GLU A 498 8.62 4.87 -43.69
C GLU A 498 8.21 6.10 -42.88
N ILE A 499 8.37 6.04 -41.56
CA ILE A 499 7.93 7.08 -40.62
C ILE A 499 8.92 8.24 -40.58
N TYR A 500 10.22 7.95 -40.41
CA TYR A 500 11.25 8.98 -40.27
C TYR A 500 11.81 9.46 -41.62
N GLY A 501 11.57 8.72 -42.72
CA GLY A 501 12.10 9.06 -44.04
C GLY A 501 13.62 8.92 -44.18
N ALA A 502 14.26 8.25 -43.22
CA ALA A 502 15.70 8.00 -43.13
C ALA A 502 15.93 6.61 -42.54
N THR A 503 17.08 5.99 -42.84
CA THR A 503 17.43 4.70 -42.22
C THR A 503 17.79 4.89 -40.75
N LEU A 504 17.73 3.81 -39.96
CA LEU A 504 18.17 3.83 -38.56
C LEU A 504 19.63 4.31 -38.43
N GLU A 505 20.50 3.87 -39.34
CA GLU A 505 21.91 4.28 -39.37
C GLU A 505 22.08 5.78 -39.64
N GLU A 506 21.27 6.35 -40.54
CA GLU A 506 21.27 7.79 -40.83
C GLU A 506 20.78 8.59 -39.63
N MET A 507 19.70 8.16 -38.97
CA MET A 507 19.17 8.83 -37.77
C MET A 507 20.12 8.73 -36.58
N VAL A 508 20.80 7.60 -36.38
CA VAL A 508 21.84 7.47 -35.34
C VAL A 508 23.01 8.41 -35.64
N ALA A 509 23.44 8.54 -36.89
CA ALA A 509 24.50 9.48 -37.25
C ALA A 509 24.07 10.95 -37.04
N GLU A 510 22.82 11.27 -37.35
CA GLU A 510 22.26 12.61 -37.12
C GLU A 510 22.15 12.93 -35.62
N TRP A 511 21.66 11.98 -34.82
CA TRP A 511 21.62 12.08 -33.36
C TRP A 511 23.02 12.27 -32.76
N LYS A 512 24.02 11.47 -33.18
CA LYS A 512 25.42 11.64 -32.74
C LYS A 512 25.95 13.04 -33.07
N THR A 513 25.63 13.56 -34.25
CA THR A 513 25.96 14.93 -34.62
C THR A 513 25.27 15.96 -33.71
N PHE A 514 24.01 15.74 -33.38
CA PHE A 514 23.24 16.59 -32.47
C PHE A 514 23.84 16.63 -31.06
N ILE A 515 24.25 15.47 -30.50
CA ILE A 515 24.93 15.39 -29.19
C ILE A 515 26.45 15.65 -29.26
N GLN A 516 26.98 16.09 -30.41
CA GLN A 516 28.38 16.44 -30.64
C GLN A 516 29.41 15.28 -30.55
N VAL A 517 28.99 14.06 -30.85
CA VAL A 517 29.89 12.90 -31.00
C VAL A 517 30.39 12.83 -32.45
N GLU A 518 31.72 12.76 -32.64
CA GLU A 518 32.38 12.73 -33.96
C GLU A 518 32.40 11.37 -34.66
#